data_AF-A0A0D6Q118-F1
#
_entry.id   AF-A0A0D6Q118-F1
#
_cell.length_a   1.000
_cell.length_b   1.000
_cell.length_c   1.000
_cell.angle_alpha   90.00
_cell.angle_beta   90.00
_cell.angle_gamma   90.00
#
_symmetry.space_group_name_H-M   'P 1'
#
loop_
_entity.id
_entity.type
_entity.pdbx_description
1 polymer ?
#
loop_
_entity_poly.entity_id
_entity_poly.type
_entity_poly.pdbx_seq_one_letter_code
_entity_poly.pdbx_strand_id
1 'polypeptide(L)'
;MQGPELIFVCPKRFYAVDFLKEVIDHCWPGDKPQNPQIAREVKMEGFGNVDFVIADVKKNNKIEQFLSVELQAIDITGSVFPAYQALRIGEDLEKKPTYGFNWDNVYKRYITQLIRKGYFHHHWKSKIVAVIPEQVYQYILGRAGFMRTAEVKKDPQVNIIFMTYRLEKDPDKVGEYKPVLVNVEGTSHTNLQNAIMYKDPPQRSAFIDQIKSSLARGAVKISDLISAGDISSVEYDDD
;
A
#
# COMPACT_ATOMS: atom_id res chain seq x y z
N MET A 1 -11.19 -19.22 19.94
CA MET A 1 -10.20 -18.13 19.91
C MET A 1 -9.65 -18.04 18.50
N GLN A 2 -9.87 -16.93 17.78
CA GLN A 2 -9.11 -16.65 16.56
C GLN A 2 -7.63 -16.54 16.96
N GLY A 3 -6.74 -17.24 16.25
CA GLY A 3 -5.31 -17.16 16.46
C GLY A 3 -4.76 -15.75 16.24
N PRO A 4 -3.45 -15.52 16.45
CA PRO A 4 -2.84 -14.21 16.22
C PRO A 4 -3.04 -13.77 14.77
N GLU A 5 -3.35 -12.49 14.56
CA GLU A 5 -3.40 -11.90 13.22
C GLU A 5 -1.98 -11.76 12.67
N LEU A 6 -1.63 -12.56 11.68
CA LEU A 6 -0.29 -12.60 11.09
C LEU A 6 -0.22 -11.71 9.86
N ILE A 7 0.60 -10.66 9.91
CA ILE A 7 0.76 -9.70 8.83
C ILE A 7 2.23 -9.34 8.61
N PHE A 8 2.54 -8.96 7.37
CA PHE A 8 3.88 -8.62 6.94
C PHE A 8 4.17 -7.18 7.36
N VAL A 9 5.12 -6.97 8.27
CA VAL A 9 5.62 -5.64 8.68
C VAL A 9 6.90 -5.24 7.93
N CYS A 10 7.41 -6.12 7.07
CA CYS A 10 8.62 -5.88 6.26
C CYS A 10 8.41 -6.41 4.84
N PRO A 11 8.63 -5.61 3.78
CA PRO A 11 8.47 -6.07 2.38
C PRO A 11 9.38 -7.23 2.01
N LYS A 12 10.59 -7.32 2.60
CA LYS A 12 11.50 -8.45 2.38
C LYS A 12 10.90 -9.80 2.76
N ARG A 13 9.81 -9.81 3.54
CA ARG A 13 9.13 -11.04 3.91
C ARG A 13 8.53 -11.79 2.71
N PHE A 14 8.21 -11.09 1.61
CA PHE A 14 7.78 -11.72 0.35
C PHE A 14 8.88 -12.58 -0.30
N TYR A 15 10.16 -12.39 0.04
CA TYR A 15 11.26 -13.15 -0.55
C TYR A 15 11.32 -14.61 -0.05
N ALA A 16 10.47 -14.98 0.90
CA ALA A 16 10.31 -16.36 1.32
C ALA A 16 9.56 -17.22 0.28
N VAL A 17 9.03 -16.62 -0.78
CA VAL A 17 8.46 -17.28 -1.95
C VAL A 17 9.02 -16.67 -3.23
N ASP A 18 8.93 -17.39 -4.34
CA ASP A 18 9.28 -16.87 -5.66
C ASP A 18 8.14 -16.03 -6.25
N PHE A 19 7.87 -14.89 -5.60
CA PHE A 19 6.76 -14.02 -6.01
C PHE A 19 6.96 -13.48 -7.43
N LEU A 20 8.20 -13.33 -7.94
CA LEU A 20 8.45 -12.86 -9.30
C LEU A 20 8.03 -13.89 -10.34
N LYS A 21 8.28 -15.18 -10.07
CA LYS A 21 7.72 -16.27 -10.88
C LYS A 21 6.18 -16.26 -10.84
N GLU A 22 5.59 -16.05 -9.67
CA GLU A 22 4.13 -15.93 -9.52
C GLU A 22 3.57 -14.72 -10.29
N VAL A 23 4.26 -13.58 -10.32
CA VAL A 23 3.88 -12.45 -11.20
C VAL A 23 3.85 -12.87 -12.66
N ILE A 24 4.84 -13.61 -13.16
CA ILE A 24 4.83 -14.10 -14.54
C ILE A 24 3.67 -15.06 -14.76
N ASP A 25 3.48 -16.00 -13.84
CA ASP A 25 2.47 -17.06 -13.96
C ASP A 25 1.03 -16.54 -13.83
N HIS A 26 0.79 -15.45 -13.11
CA HIS A 26 -0.56 -14.95 -12.82
C HIS A 26 -0.89 -13.61 -13.46
N CYS A 27 0.10 -12.75 -13.73
CA CYS A 27 -0.14 -11.36 -14.12
C CYS A 27 0.38 -11.01 -15.53
N TRP A 28 1.26 -11.83 -16.12
CA TRP A 28 1.81 -11.54 -17.46
C TRP A 28 0.70 -11.53 -18.52
N PRO A 29 0.53 -10.44 -19.28
CA PRO A 29 -0.52 -10.35 -20.29
C PRO A 29 -0.12 -11.10 -21.57
N GLY A 30 -1.11 -11.72 -22.22
CA GLY A 30 -0.89 -12.46 -23.45
C GLY A 30 -0.04 -13.70 -23.27
N ASP A 31 0.83 -13.97 -24.25
CA ASP A 31 1.72 -15.12 -24.25
C ASP A 31 2.84 -14.97 -23.20
N LYS A 32 3.32 -16.11 -22.68
CA LYS A 32 4.41 -16.13 -21.72
C LYS A 32 5.68 -15.47 -22.29
N PRO A 33 6.46 -14.75 -21.47
CA PRO A 33 7.69 -14.13 -21.93
C PRO A 33 8.71 -15.18 -22.37
N GLN A 34 9.50 -14.88 -23.40
CA GLN A 34 10.51 -15.81 -23.93
C GLN A 34 11.82 -15.72 -23.15
N ASN A 35 12.21 -14.51 -22.75
CA ASN A 35 13.46 -14.23 -22.04
C ASN A 35 13.20 -13.16 -20.94
N PRO A 36 12.45 -13.52 -19.89
CA PRO A 36 12.16 -12.60 -18.79
C PRO A 36 13.44 -12.25 -18.01
N GLN A 37 13.70 -10.96 -17.84
CA GLN A 37 14.78 -10.42 -17.01
C GLN A 37 14.23 -9.44 -15.97
N ILE A 38 14.93 -9.34 -14.84
CA ILE A 38 14.50 -8.51 -13.71
C ILE A 38 15.46 -7.32 -13.56
N ALA A 39 14.91 -6.11 -13.61
CA ALA A 39 15.57 -4.90 -13.15
C ALA A 39 15.05 -4.52 -11.75
N ARG A 40 15.92 -4.04 -10.86
CA ARG A 40 15.58 -3.68 -9.48
C ARG A 40 15.80 -2.18 -9.26
N GLU A 41 14.98 -1.55 -8.42
CA GLU A 41 15.11 -0.13 -8.04
C GLU A 41 15.19 0.80 -9.26
N VAL A 42 14.27 0.60 -10.21
CA VAL A 42 14.24 1.34 -11.47
C VAL A 42 13.69 2.74 -11.21
N LYS A 43 14.55 3.75 -11.38
CA LYS A 43 14.21 5.16 -11.19
C LYS A 43 14.01 5.87 -12.51
N MET A 44 12.94 6.65 -12.60
CA MET A 44 12.67 7.52 -13.75
C MET A 44 12.09 8.85 -13.26
N GLU A 45 12.65 9.94 -13.77
CA GLU A 45 12.16 11.30 -13.49
C GLU A 45 10.68 11.44 -13.89
N GLY A 46 9.88 12.12 -13.06
CA GLY A 46 8.44 12.26 -13.29
C GLY A 46 7.60 11.01 -13.03
N PHE A 47 8.19 9.81 -12.98
CA PHE A 47 7.49 8.57 -12.63
C PHE A 47 7.70 8.16 -11.17
N GLY A 48 8.94 8.27 -10.69
CA GLY A 48 9.39 7.82 -9.38
C GLY A 48 10.27 6.57 -9.45
N ASN A 49 10.35 5.84 -8.33
CA ASN A 49 11.08 4.58 -8.23
C ASN A 49 10.11 3.39 -8.31
N VAL A 50 10.56 2.27 -8.86
CA VAL A 50 9.87 0.98 -8.85
C VAL A 50 10.78 -0.11 -8.31
N ASP A 51 10.27 -0.90 -7.37
CA ASP A 51 11.06 -1.94 -6.70
C ASP A 51 11.60 -2.97 -7.69
N PHE A 52 10.75 -3.46 -8.60
CA PHE A 52 11.14 -4.41 -9.64
C PHE A 52 10.42 -4.16 -10.96
N VAL A 53 11.12 -4.42 -12.06
CA VAL A 53 10.53 -4.52 -13.40
C VAL A 53 10.90 -5.87 -13.99
N ILE A 54 9.89 -6.64 -14.41
CA ILE A 54 10.07 -7.86 -15.20
C ILE A 54 9.88 -7.48 -16.67
N ALA A 55 10.91 -7.65 -17.50
CA ALA A 55 10.90 -7.29 -18.92
C ALA A 55 11.21 -8.51 -19.80
N ASP A 56 10.52 -8.67 -20.93
CA ASP A 56 10.85 -9.69 -21.92
C ASP A 56 11.87 -9.12 -22.93
N VAL A 57 13.11 -9.59 -22.85
CA VAL A 57 14.25 -9.00 -23.55
C VAL A 57 14.58 -9.80 -24.81
N LYS A 58 14.34 -9.21 -25.98
CA LYS A 58 14.66 -9.83 -27.28
C LYS A 58 16.16 -9.81 -27.58
N LYS A 59 16.59 -10.59 -28.59
CA LYS A 59 18.00 -10.74 -29.01
C LYS A 59 18.77 -9.43 -29.28
N ASN A 60 18.06 -8.35 -29.61
CA ASN A 60 18.63 -7.03 -29.87
C ASN A 60 18.52 -6.05 -28.68
N ASN A 61 18.31 -6.56 -27.46
CA ASN A 61 18.03 -5.78 -26.25
C ASN A 61 16.76 -4.92 -26.31
N LYS A 62 15.85 -5.18 -27.27
CA LYS A 62 14.55 -4.51 -27.32
C LYS A 62 13.61 -5.12 -26.27
N ILE A 63 12.92 -4.24 -25.56
CA ILE A 63 11.85 -4.58 -24.62
C ILE A 63 10.52 -4.15 -25.25
N GLU A 64 9.61 -5.09 -25.46
CA GLU A 64 8.26 -4.78 -25.98
C GLU A 64 7.19 -4.90 -24.90
N GLN A 65 7.38 -5.78 -23.92
CA GLN A 65 6.46 -6.00 -22.82
C GLN A 65 7.22 -6.03 -21.50
N PHE A 66 6.63 -5.40 -20.50
CA PHE A 66 7.14 -5.41 -19.14
C PHE A 66 6.01 -5.28 -18.12
N LEU A 67 6.29 -5.66 -16.88
CA LEU A 67 5.47 -5.42 -15.70
C LEU A 67 6.30 -4.74 -14.63
N SER A 68 5.75 -3.69 -14.04
CA SER A 68 6.28 -3.14 -12.78
C SER A 68 5.72 -3.92 -11.61
N VAL A 69 6.52 -4.14 -10.57
CA VAL A 69 6.12 -4.82 -9.33
C VAL A 69 6.53 -3.96 -8.15
N GLU A 70 5.59 -3.71 -7.25
CA GLU A 70 5.75 -2.95 -6.02
C GLU A 70 5.45 -3.82 -4.81
N LEU A 71 6.35 -3.84 -3.84
CA LEU A 71 6.12 -4.53 -2.58
C LEU A 71 5.64 -3.53 -1.53
N GLN A 72 4.53 -3.82 -0.86
CA GLN A 72 4.09 -3.02 0.28
C GLN A 72 3.72 -3.92 1.45
N ALA A 73 4.28 -3.60 2.62
CA ALA A 73 3.97 -4.21 3.92
C ALA A 73 3.19 -3.21 4.80
N ILE A 74 2.72 -3.63 5.97
CA ILE A 74 2.10 -2.70 6.93
C ILE A 74 3.19 -1.96 7.73
N ASP A 75 3.11 -0.64 7.81
CA ASP A 75 3.93 0.15 8.73
C ASP A 75 3.39 -0.03 10.16
N ILE A 76 4.23 0.14 11.19
CA ILE A 76 3.78 0.15 12.59
C ILE A 76 3.81 1.57 13.18
N THR A 77 2.97 1.80 14.19
CA THR A 77 3.11 2.90 15.16
C THR A 77 3.90 2.39 16.37
N GLY A 78 4.46 3.31 17.15
CA GLY A 78 5.30 2.95 18.29
C GLY A 78 6.58 2.25 17.87
N SER A 79 7.09 1.33 18.69
CA SER A 79 8.33 0.61 18.39
C SER A 79 8.39 -0.77 19.03
N VAL A 80 8.87 -1.74 18.26
CA VAL A 80 9.22 -3.09 18.74
C VAL A 80 10.69 -3.21 19.14
N PHE A 81 11.48 -2.15 18.93
CA PHE A 81 12.93 -2.16 19.16
C PHE A 81 13.32 -2.49 20.61
N PRO A 82 12.61 -2.02 21.66
CA PRO A 82 12.94 -2.42 23.03
C PRO A 82 12.83 -3.93 23.25
N ALA A 83 11.82 -4.59 22.67
CA ALA A 83 11.70 -6.05 22.75
C ALA A 83 12.84 -6.75 22.00
N TYR A 84 13.23 -6.24 20.83
CA TYR A 84 14.39 -6.76 20.11
C TYR A 84 15.69 -6.65 20.93
N GLN A 85 15.91 -5.52 21.61
CA GLN A 85 17.10 -5.32 22.45
C GLN A 85 17.11 -6.29 23.64
N ALA A 86 15.99 -6.40 24.36
CA ALA A 86 15.85 -7.30 25.50
C ALA A 86 16.08 -8.77 25.09
N LEU A 87 15.49 -9.22 23.97
CA LEU A 87 15.72 -10.54 23.40
C LEU A 87 17.20 -10.80 23.05
N ARG A 88 17.92 -9.78 22.59
CA ARG A 88 19.33 -9.90 22.20
C ARG A 88 20.26 -10.08 23.41
N ILE A 89 19.89 -9.54 24.56
CA ILE A 89 20.67 -9.65 25.81
C ILE A 89 20.11 -10.68 26.79
N GLY A 90 19.00 -11.35 26.44
CA GLY A 90 18.38 -12.38 27.25
C GLY A 90 17.62 -11.84 28.47
N GLU A 91 17.15 -10.60 28.39
CA GLU A 91 16.40 -9.95 29.47
C GLU A 91 14.90 -9.92 29.19
N ASP A 92 14.11 -9.95 30.26
CA ASP A 92 12.68 -9.70 30.22
C ASP A 92 12.39 -8.20 30.23
N LEU A 93 11.36 -7.79 29.50
CA LEU A 93 10.86 -6.41 29.58
C LEU A 93 9.95 -6.25 30.80
N GLU A 94 10.16 -5.19 31.58
CA GLU A 94 9.25 -4.80 32.66
C GLU A 94 7.81 -4.56 32.16
N LYS A 95 7.67 -4.09 30.91
CA LYS A 95 6.38 -3.87 30.26
C LYS A 95 6.43 -4.19 28.77
N LYS A 96 5.31 -4.67 28.23
CA LYS A 96 5.15 -4.89 26.80
C LYS A 96 5.32 -3.55 26.04
N PRO A 97 6.07 -3.50 24.92
CA PRO A 97 6.15 -2.31 24.10
C PRO A 97 4.79 -1.97 23.49
N THR A 98 4.48 -0.68 23.43
CA THR A 98 3.28 -0.18 22.76
C THR A 98 3.57 -0.02 21.27
N TYR A 99 2.87 -0.77 20.43
CA TYR A 99 2.89 -0.66 18.98
C TYR A 99 1.53 -1.05 18.40
N GLY A 100 1.28 -0.64 17.15
CA GLY A 100 0.08 -0.99 16.41
C GLY A 100 0.30 -0.89 14.91
N PHE A 101 -0.66 -1.30 14.10
CA PHE A 101 -0.57 -1.17 12.64
C PHE A 101 -1.01 0.23 12.19
N ASN A 102 -0.20 0.86 11.34
CA ASN A 102 -0.45 2.20 10.82
C ASN A 102 -1.23 2.15 9.50
N TRP A 103 -2.44 1.62 9.57
CA TRP A 103 -3.32 1.37 8.42
C TRP A 103 -3.60 2.63 7.59
N ASP A 104 -3.93 3.74 8.26
CA ASP A 104 -4.23 5.00 7.59
C ASP A 104 -3.04 5.53 6.79
N ASN A 105 -1.82 5.41 7.34
CA ASN A 105 -0.61 5.88 6.68
C ASN A 105 -0.26 5.04 5.46
N VAL A 106 -0.38 3.73 5.55
CA VAL A 106 -0.13 2.84 4.41
C VAL A 106 -1.18 3.07 3.33
N TYR A 107 -2.47 3.16 3.70
CA TYR A 107 -3.55 3.41 2.75
C TYR A 107 -3.33 4.72 1.98
N LYS A 108 -3.12 5.86 2.66
CA LYS A 108 -2.99 7.17 2.00
C LYS A 108 -1.78 7.23 1.05
N ARG A 109 -0.65 6.63 1.46
CA ARG A 109 0.60 6.66 0.69
C ARG A 109 0.57 5.68 -0.48
N TYR A 110 0.06 4.47 -0.26
CA TYR A 110 0.17 3.42 -1.26
C TYR A 110 -0.87 3.57 -2.37
N ILE A 111 -2.10 3.93 -2.02
CA ILE A 111 -3.18 4.10 -2.99
C ILE A 111 -2.89 5.23 -3.98
N THR A 112 -2.39 6.37 -3.49
CA THR A 112 -2.00 7.49 -4.34
C THR A 112 -0.87 7.12 -5.31
N GLN A 113 0.10 6.32 -4.86
CA GLN A 113 1.14 5.77 -5.72
C GLN A 113 0.57 4.83 -6.79
N LEU A 114 -0.33 3.91 -6.42
CA LEU A 114 -0.94 2.97 -7.36
C LEU A 114 -1.77 3.69 -8.44
N ILE A 115 -2.53 4.71 -8.07
CA ILE A 115 -3.31 5.51 -9.04
C ILE A 115 -2.38 6.21 -10.02
N ARG A 116 -1.36 6.91 -9.52
CA ARG A 116 -0.41 7.63 -10.36
C ARG A 116 0.37 6.69 -11.29
N LYS A 117 0.93 5.60 -10.75
CA LYS A 117 1.69 4.64 -11.55
C LYS A 117 0.78 3.88 -12.52
N GLY A 118 -0.42 3.49 -12.09
CA GLY A 118 -1.43 2.85 -12.93
C GLY A 118 -1.85 3.73 -14.12
N TYR A 119 -1.96 5.05 -13.92
CA TYR A 119 -2.18 6.01 -15.01
C TYR A 119 -1.08 5.93 -16.07
N PHE A 120 0.20 5.91 -15.68
CA PHE A 120 1.30 5.78 -16.64
C PHE A 120 1.29 4.41 -17.34
N HIS A 121 1.07 3.33 -16.59
CA HIS A 121 0.98 1.98 -17.15
C HIS A 121 -0.18 1.83 -18.14
N HIS A 122 -1.30 2.50 -17.93
CA HIS A 122 -2.39 2.57 -18.90
C HIS A 122 -1.90 3.15 -20.25
N HIS A 123 -1.14 4.25 -20.24
CA HIS A 123 -0.60 4.87 -21.45
C HIS A 123 0.50 4.03 -22.11
N TRP A 124 1.30 3.34 -21.30
CA TRP A 124 2.35 2.45 -21.78
C TRP A 124 1.83 1.08 -22.24
N LYS A 125 0.52 0.82 -22.12
CA LYS A 125 -0.09 -0.49 -22.41
C LYS A 125 0.57 -1.63 -21.61
N SER A 126 0.97 -1.31 -20.38
CA SER A 126 1.58 -2.22 -19.41
C SER A 126 0.73 -2.23 -18.13
N LYS A 127 1.17 -2.95 -17.09
CA LYS A 127 0.48 -3.07 -15.81
C LYS A 127 1.47 -2.94 -14.66
N ILE A 128 0.99 -2.44 -13.52
CA ILE A 128 1.72 -2.48 -12.25
C ILE A 128 1.09 -3.51 -11.32
N VAL A 129 1.93 -4.34 -10.71
CA VAL A 129 1.53 -5.39 -9.77
C VAL A 129 1.89 -4.97 -8.35
N ALA A 130 0.86 -4.75 -7.53
CA ALA A 130 0.94 -4.51 -6.11
C ALA A 130 0.99 -5.85 -5.36
N VAL A 131 2.16 -6.18 -4.81
CA VAL A 131 2.36 -7.38 -3.97
C VAL A 131 2.23 -6.98 -2.50
N ILE A 132 1.13 -7.41 -1.88
CA ILE A 132 0.72 -6.91 -0.56
C ILE A 132 0.14 -8.01 0.34
N PRO A 133 0.09 -7.79 1.67
CA PRO A 133 -0.70 -8.64 2.55
C PRO A 133 -2.18 -8.56 2.18
N GLU A 134 -2.85 -9.71 2.23
CA GLU A 134 -4.28 -9.79 2.00
C GLU A 134 -5.07 -8.89 2.96
N GLN A 135 -4.62 -8.70 4.19
CA GLN A 135 -5.26 -7.78 5.14
C GLN A 135 -5.15 -6.32 4.71
N VAL A 136 -4.03 -5.91 4.11
CA VAL A 136 -3.87 -4.55 3.54
C VAL A 136 -4.83 -4.38 2.37
N TYR A 137 -4.97 -5.41 1.54
CA TYR A 137 -5.94 -5.41 0.45
C TYR A 137 -7.38 -5.28 0.96
N GLN A 138 -7.80 -6.13 1.90
CA GLN A 138 -9.15 -6.06 2.49
C GLN A 138 -9.41 -4.71 3.17
N TYR A 139 -8.41 -4.12 3.81
CA TYR A 139 -8.51 -2.77 4.35
C TYR A 139 -8.75 -1.72 3.26
N ILE A 140 -8.03 -1.79 2.14
CA ILE A 140 -8.25 -0.94 0.96
C ILE A 140 -9.68 -1.09 0.44
N LEU A 141 -10.18 -2.33 0.31
CA LEU A 141 -11.54 -2.62 -0.15
C LEU A 141 -12.62 -2.10 0.78
N GLY A 142 -12.43 -2.25 2.09
CA GLY A 142 -13.34 -1.73 3.11
C GLY A 142 -13.41 -0.20 3.10
N ARG A 143 -12.36 0.47 2.58
CA ARG A 143 -12.39 1.92 2.39
C ARG A 143 -12.95 2.31 1.03
N ALA A 144 -12.54 1.69 -0.06
CA ALA A 144 -12.92 2.07 -1.42
C ALA A 144 -13.52 0.87 -2.16
N GLY A 145 -14.81 0.96 -2.48
CA GLY A 145 -15.49 -0.05 -3.30
C GLY A 145 -15.24 0.18 -4.79
N PHE A 146 -14.10 -0.29 -5.30
CA PHE A 146 -13.80 -0.28 -6.74
C PHE A 146 -14.16 -1.61 -7.41
N MET A 147 -14.45 -1.55 -8.71
CA MET A 147 -14.65 -2.72 -9.55
C MET A 147 -13.35 -3.50 -9.73
N ARG A 148 -13.46 -4.82 -9.72
CA ARG A 148 -12.33 -5.76 -9.77
C ARG A 148 -12.65 -6.90 -10.72
N THR A 149 -11.60 -7.50 -11.29
CA THR A 149 -11.72 -8.69 -12.15
C THR A 149 -10.58 -9.66 -11.88
N ALA A 150 -10.85 -10.96 -11.97
CA ALA A 150 -9.82 -12.00 -11.95
C ALA A 150 -9.15 -12.20 -13.33
N GLU A 151 -9.73 -11.67 -14.42
CA GLU A 151 -9.19 -11.79 -15.78
C GLU A 151 -8.04 -10.81 -16.06
N VAL A 152 -7.11 -10.68 -15.11
CA VAL A 152 -6.06 -9.65 -15.09
C VAL A 152 -5.15 -9.66 -16.31
N LYS A 153 -4.97 -10.84 -16.94
CA LYS A 153 -4.12 -11.05 -18.12
C LYS A 153 -4.79 -10.62 -19.43
N LYS A 154 -6.11 -10.73 -19.51
CA LYS A 154 -6.88 -10.57 -20.75
C LYS A 154 -7.60 -9.24 -20.82
N ASP A 155 -8.01 -8.70 -19.67
CA ASP A 155 -8.74 -7.44 -19.63
C ASP A 155 -7.79 -6.26 -19.95
N PRO A 156 -8.04 -5.52 -21.06
CA PRO A 156 -7.21 -4.38 -21.46
C PRO A 156 -7.40 -3.15 -20.58
N GLN A 157 -8.48 -3.07 -19.78
CA GLN A 157 -8.72 -1.96 -18.86
C GLN A 157 -7.89 -2.09 -17.58
N VAL A 158 -7.48 -3.31 -17.22
CA VAL A 158 -6.67 -3.56 -16.03
C VAL A 158 -5.26 -3.02 -16.22
N ASN A 159 -4.88 -2.05 -15.40
CA ASN A 159 -3.53 -1.48 -15.33
C ASN A 159 -2.93 -1.50 -13.91
N ILE A 160 -3.72 -1.87 -12.90
CA ILE A 160 -3.27 -2.15 -11.54
C ILE A 160 -3.72 -3.57 -11.19
N ILE A 161 -2.81 -4.41 -10.73
CA ILE A 161 -3.09 -5.78 -10.26
C ILE A 161 -2.70 -5.87 -8.80
N PHE A 162 -3.59 -6.37 -7.95
CA PHE A 162 -3.31 -6.76 -6.58
C PHE A 162 -3.01 -8.27 -6.55
N MET A 163 -1.80 -8.63 -6.13
CA MET A 163 -1.40 -10.01 -5.86
C MET A 163 -1.14 -10.15 -4.36
N THR A 164 -1.98 -10.91 -3.68
CA THR A 164 -2.08 -10.84 -2.21
C THR A 164 -1.62 -12.11 -1.53
N TYR A 165 -1.00 -11.96 -0.35
CA TYR A 165 -0.50 -13.09 0.42
C TYR A 165 -0.99 -13.06 1.87
N ARG A 166 -1.12 -14.24 2.48
CA ARG A 166 -1.22 -14.43 3.93
C ARG A 166 -0.02 -15.21 4.45
N LEU A 167 0.23 -15.11 5.75
CA LEU A 167 1.17 -15.98 6.43
C LEU A 167 0.42 -17.22 6.94
N GLU A 168 0.85 -18.39 6.50
CA GLU A 168 0.36 -19.69 6.98
C GLU A 168 1.51 -20.45 7.64
N LYS A 169 1.19 -21.41 8.52
CA LYS A 169 2.22 -22.23 9.17
C LYS A 169 3.04 -22.96 8.11
N ASP A 170 4.36 -22.97 8.27
CA ASP A 170 5.22 -23.75 7.39
C ASP A 170 5.15 -25.24 7.80
N PRO A 171 4.60 -26.14 6.97
CA PRO A 171 4.54 -27.57 7.30
C PRO A 171 5.94 -28.18 7.46
N ASP A 172 6.95 -27.59 6.81
CA ASP A 172 8.31 -28.11 6.81
C ASP A 172 9.16 -27.56 7.97
N LYS A 173 8.67 -26.52 8.67
CA LYS A 173 9.41 -25.82 9.71
C LYS A 173 8.51 -25.43 10.88
N VAL A 174 8.60 -26.23 11.94
CA VAL A 174 7.81 -26.05 13.17
C VAL A 174 8.04 -24.65 13.75
N GLY A 175 6.96 -23.89 13.93
CA GLY A 175 6.98 -22.54 14.50
C GLY A 175 7.26 -21.42 13.50
N GLU A 176 7.62 -21.75 12.26
CA GLU A 176 7.73 -20.77 11.19
C GLU A 176 6.41 -20.63 10.43
N TYR A 177 6.30 -19.50 9.73
CA TYR A 177 5.22 -19.23 8.81
C TYR A 177 5.82 -19.05 7.42
N LYS A 178 5.02 -19.17 6.37
CA LYS A 178 5.41 -18.81 5.00
C LYS A 178 4.31 -18.02 4.28
N PRO A 179 4.66 -17.10 3.37
CA PRO A 179 3.68 -16.48 2.50
C PRO A 179 2.96 -17.53 1.66
N VAL A 180 1.64 -17.40 1.54
CA VAL A 180 0.79 -18.19 0.66
C VAL A 180 -0.05 -17.24 -0.16
N LEU A 181 -0.01 -17.40 -1.49
CA LEU A 181 -0.80 -16.59 -2.43
C LEU A 181 -2.30 -16.82 -2.16
N VAL A 182 -3.05 -15.73 -2.04
CA VAL A 182 -4.49 -15.77 -1.73
C VAL A 182 -5.31 -15.32 -2.93
N ASN A 183 -4.99 -14.16 -3.51
CA ASN A 183 -5.80 -13.59 -4.59
C ASN A 183 -4.96 -12.87 -5.64
N VAL A 184 -5.48 -12.85 -6.87
CA VAL A 184 -4.95 -12.07 -7.99
C VAL A 184 -6.13 -11.37 -8.67
N GLU A 185 -6.28 -10.08 -8.37
CA GLU A 185 -7.38 -9.27 -8.88
C GLU A 185 -6.87 -7.97 -9.48
N GLY A 186 -7.52 -7.51 -10.55
CA GLY A 186 -7.13 -6.32 -11.30
C GLY A 186 -8.20 -5.25 -11.29
N THR A 187 -7.76 -4.00 -11.42
CA THR A 187 -8.62 -2.84 -11.64
C THR A 187 -7.91 -1.82 -12.55
N SER A 188 -8.59 -0.72 -12.87
CA SER A 188 -8.01 0.42 -13.56
C SER A 188 -7.72 1.56 -12.57
N HIS A 189 -6.68 2.35 -12.83
CA HIS A 189 -6.38 3.55 -12.03
C HIS A 189 -7.58 4.49 -11.93
N THR A 190 -8.36 4.64 -13.01
CA THR A 190 -9.57 5.48 -13.04
C THR A 190 -10.64 4.95 -12.10
N ASN A 191 -10.86 3.63 -12.08
CA ASN A 191 -11.85 3.02 -11.20
C ASN A 191 -11.44 3.17 -9.73
N LEU A 192 -10.17 2.92 -9.42
CA LEU A 192 -9.62 3.10 -8.09
C LEU A 192 -9.70 4.56 -7.64
N GLN A 193 -9.36 5.51 -8.50
CA GLN A 193 -9.45 6.95 -8.24
C GLN A 193 -10.89 7.38 -7.94
N ASN A 194 -11.84 6.96 -8.78
CA ASN A 194 -13.25 7.30 -8.61
C ASN A 194 -13.81 6.74 -7.30
N ALA A 195 -13.47 5.49 -6.94
CA ALA A 195 -13.92 4.87 -5.70
C ALA A 195 -13.44 5.60 -4.43
N ILE A 196 -12.36 6.38 -4.52
CA ILE A 196 -11.85 7.17 -3.39
C ILE A 196 -12.52 8.54 -3.33
N MET A 197 -12.74 9.16 -4.49
CA MET A 197 -13.30 10.51 -4.59
C MET A 197 -14.81 10.55 -4.33
N TYR A 198 -15.56 9.54 -4.77
CA TYR A 198 -17.02 9.53 -4.74
C TYR A 198 -17.62 8.75 -3.56
N LYS A 199 -17.02 8.86 -2.38
CA LYS A 199 -17.64 8.35 -1.14
C LYS A 199 -18.66 9.34 -0.62
N ASP A 200 -19.76 8.82 -0.06
CA ASP A 200 -20.74 9.66 0.63
C ASP A 200 -20.04 10.43 1.76
N PRO A 201 -20.07 11.78 1.72
CA PRO A 201 -19.44 12.56 2.75
C PRO A 201 -20.19 12.39 4.08
N PRO A 202 -19.49 12.37 5.23
CA PRO A 202 -20.14 12.44 6.51
C PRO A 202 -21.00 13.71 6.60
N GLN A 203 -22.10 13.63 7.37
CA GLN A 203 -23.01 14.77 7.51
C GLN A 203 -22.30 15.97 8.12
N ARG A 204 -22.47 17.14 7.50
CA ARG A 204 -21.92 18.41 7.99
C ARG A 204 -22.33 18.69 9.44
N SER A 205 -23.57 18.34 9.81
CA SER A 205 -24.09 18.48 11.18
C SER A 205 -23.28 17.68 12.19
N ALA A 206 -22.95 16.42 11.89
CA ALA A 206 -22.15 15.59 12.78
C ALA A 206 -20.76 16.19 13.04
N PHE A 207 -20.15 16.80 12.02
CA PHE A 207 -18.87 17.49 12.20
C PHE A 207 -19.01 18.78 13.02
N ILE A 208 -20.08 19.55 12.82
CA ILE A 208 -20.41 20.73 13.64
C ILE A 208 -20.55 20.35 15.12
N ASP A 209 -21.21 19.24 15.42
CA ASP A 209 -21.38 18.79 16.80
C ASP A 209 -20.04 18.40 17.45
N GLN A 210 -19.13 17.79 16.70
CA GLN A 210 -17.75 17.54 17.15
C GLN A 210 -16.97 18.83 17.40
N ILE A 211 -17.12 19.84 16.51
CA ILE A 211 -16.50 21.17 16.71
C ILE A 211 -17.01 21.80 18.00
N LYS A 212 -18.34 21.84 18.21
CA LYS A 212 -18.94 22.38 19.45
C LYS A 212 -18.41 21.67 20.69
N SER A 213 -18.34 20.34 20.66
CA SER A 213 -17.79 19.52 21.74
C SER A 213 -16.32 19.86 22.02
N SER A 214 -15.52 20.08 20.98
CA SER A 214 -14.11 20.48 21.12
C SER A 214 -13.95 21.88 21.69
N LEU A 215 -14.74 22.85 21.22
CA LEU A 215 -14.72 24.22 21.72
C LEU A 215 -15.14 24.29 23.20
N ALA A 216 -16.12 23.49 23.61
CA ALA A 216 -16.53 23.42 25.03
C ALA A 216 -15.43 22.89 25.95
N ARG A 217 -14.47 22.10 25.44
CA ARG A 217 -13.33 21.56 26.23
C ARG A 217 -12.16 22.52 26.37
N GLY A 218 -12.10 23.59 25.58
CA GLY A 218 -10.95 24.51 25.58
C GLY A 218 -10.87 25.35 24.32
N ALA A 219 -11.88 26.20 24.10
CA ALA A 219 -11.86 27.15 22.99
C ALA A 219 -10.75 28.18 23.19
N VAL A 220 -9.93 28.36 22.16
CA VAL A 220 -8.95 29.44 22.07
C VAL A 220 -9.46 30.41 21.03
N LYS A 221 -9.66 31.69 21.40
CA LYS A 221 -10.02 32.70 20.42
C LYS A 221 -8.78 33.10 19.64
N ILE A 222 -8.94 33.24 18.33
CA ILE A 222 -7.88 33.73 17.45
C ILE A 222 -7.38 35.11 17.91
N SER A 223 -8.28 35.99 18.38
CA SER A 223 -7.91 37.30 18.95
C SER A 223 -6.91 37.20 20.10
N ASP A 224 -7.04 36.17 20.93
CA ASP A 224 -6.25 36.02 22.15
C ASP A 224 -4.85 35.51 21.77
N LEU A 225 -4.74 34.65 20.75
CA LEU A 225 -3.47 34.21 20.17
C LEU A 225 -2.73 35.36 19.46
N ILE A 226 -3.45 36.22 18.72
CA ILE A 226 -2.87 37.44 18.11
C ILE A 226 -2.36 38.37 19.20
N SER A 227 -3.15 38.61 20.25
CA SER A 227 -2.77 39.48 21.37
C SER A 227 -1.56 38.93 22.15
N ALA A 228 -1.42 37.60 22.21
CA ALA A 228 -0.28 36.93 22.82
C ALA A 228 0.97 36.88 21.91
N GLY A 229 0.85 37.26 20.63
CA GLY A 229 1.94 37.18 19.65
C GLY A 229 2.21 35.77 19.12
N ASP A 230 1.34 34.80 19.42
CA ASP A 230 1.49 33.40 19.01
C ASP A 230 1.20 33.17 17.51
N ILE A 231 0.41 34.05 16.90
CA ILE A 231 0.10 34.07 15.46
C ILE A 231 0.04 35.51 14.94
N SER A 232 0.48 35.73 13.70
CA SER A 232 0.42 37.06 13.06
C SER A 232 -1.02 37.46 12.74
N SER A 233 -1.34 38.74 12.90
CA SER A 233 -2.56 39.30 12.32
C SER A 233 -2.50 39.15 10.80
N VAL A 234 -3.50 38.47 10.23
CA VAL A 234 -3.69 38.45 8.78
C VAL A 234 -4.36 39.78 8.43
N GLU A 235 -3.60 40.70 7.83
CA GLU A 235 -4.21 41.81 7.08
C GLU A 235 -4.81 41.20 5.82
N TYR A 236 -6.14 41.29 5.69
CA TYR A 236 -6.78 41.01 4.42
C TYR A 236 -6.57 42.25 3.55
N ASP A 237 -5.75 42.14 2.52
CA ASP A 237 -5.81 43.08 1.41
C ASP A 237 -7.17 42.87 0.73
N ASP A 238 -8.05 43.85 0.88
CA ASP A 238 -9.30 43.95 0.11
C ASP A 238 -8.93 44.32 -1.34
N ASP A 239 -8.64 43.29 -2.16
CA ASP A 239 -8.61 43.36 -3.63
C ASP A 239 -9.86 42.69 -4.24
#